data_AF-A0A4R5FKP6-F1
#
_entry.id   AF-A0A4R5FKP6-F1
#
_cell.length_a   1.000
_cell.length_b   1.000
_cell.length_c   1.000
_cell.angle_alpha   90.00
_cell.angle_beta   90.00
_cell.angle_gamma   90.00
#
_symmetry.space_group_name_H-M   'P 1'
#
loop_
_entity.id
_entity.type
_entity.pdbx_description
1 polymer ?
#
loop_
_entity_poly.entity_id
_entity_poly.type
_entity_poly.pdbx_seq_one_letter_code
_entity_poly.pdbx_strand_id
1 'polypeptide(L)'
;MKRLLLLLIITLTSNLYSQNFDCDKRGEYLDTEEASLKELHDAHNKSYEKGASLLSEVNSITKQLSNMHTDSYGYQDLKDRYEKIGKAYDIIVERSNTLQKELTDKISRFNKDVKEFNKKCKD
;
A
#
# COMPACT_ATOMS: atom_id res chain seq x y z
N MET A 1 -49.96 -1.86 -32.00
CA MET A 1 -49.28 -0.89 -31.12
C MET A 1 -49.02 -1.40 -29.69
N LYS A 2 -49.99 -2.00 -28.97
CA LYS A 2 -49.78 -2.47 -27.58
C LYS A 2 -48.65 -3.50 -27.36
N ARG A 3 -48.41 -4.43 -28.30
CA ARG A 3 -47.33 -5.44 -28.19
C ARG A 3 -45.91 -4.85 -28.34
N LEU A 4 -45.74 -3.83 -29.17
CA LEU A 4 -44.45 -3.16 -29.36
C LEU A 4 -44.04 -2.37 -28.10
N LEU A 5 -45.01 -1.71 -27.47
CA LEU A 5 -44.79 -0.95 -26.24
C LEU A 5 -44.36 -1.86 -25.08
N LEU A 6 -44.96 -3.06 -24.99
CA LEU A 6 -44.64 -4.04 -23.95
C LEU A 6 -43.21 -4.60 -24.10
N LEU A 7 -42.79 -4.91 -25.33
CA LEU A 7 -41.44 -5.37 -25.63
C LEU A 7 -40.39 -4.30 -25.28
N LEU A 8 -40.64 -3.04 -25.65
CA LEU A 8 -39.78 -1.90 -25.33
C LEU A 8 -39.60 -1.73 -23.82
N ILE A 9 -40.68 -1.84 -23.04
CA ILE A 9 -40.64 -1.77 -21.58
C ILE A 9 -39.80 -2.91 -21.00
N ILE A 10 -40.00 -4.16 -21.45
CA ILE A 10 -39.24 -5.32 -20.96
C ILE A 10 -37.74 -5.18 -21.26
N THR A 11 -37.37 -4.71 -22.46
CA THR A 11 -35.97 -4.52 -22.82
C THR A 11 -35.33 -3.40 -22.00
N LEU A 12 -36.05 -2.29 -21.79
CA LEU A 12 -35.57 -1.18 -20.95
C LEU A 12 -35.38 -1.60 -19.50
N THR A 13 -36.34 -2.32 -18.91
CA THR A 13 -36.25 -2.75 -17.50
C THR A 13 -35.16 -3.80 -17.28
N SER A 14 -34.97 -4.72 -18.24
CA SER A 14 -33.90 -5.73 -18.19
C SER A 14 -32.52 -5.10 -18.28
N ASN A 15 -32.33 -4.10 -19.17
CA ASN A 15 -31.07 -3.37 -19.29
C ASN A 15 -30.76 -2.54 -18.04
N LEU A 16 -31.76 -1.85 -17.47
CA LEU A 16 -31.60 -1.11 -16.21
C LEU A 16 -31.24 -2.04 -15.05
N TYR A 17 -31.90 -3.19 -14.93
CA TYR A 17 -31.60 -4.16 -13.88
C TYR A 17 -30.19 -4.74 -14.02
N SER A 18 -29.76 -5.06 -15.26
CA SER A 18 -28.41 -5.56 -15.52
C SER A 18 -27.33 -4.50 -15.26
N GLN A 19 -27.60 -3.22 -15.53
CA GLN A 19 -26.66 -2.12 -15.22
C GLN A 19 -26.53 -1.92 -13.71
N ASN A 20 -27.66 -1.86 -12.99
CA ASN A 20 -27.63 -1.66 -11.53
C ASN A 20 -26.87 -2.79 -10.83
N PHE A 21 -27.08 -4.04 -11.23
CA PHE A 21 -26.36 -5.18 -10.66
C PHE A 21 -24.85 -5.18 -10.96
N ASP A 22 -24.42 -4.69 -12.14
CA ASP A 22 -23.00 -4.53 -12.46
C ASP A 22 -22.37 -3.38 -11.64
N CYS A 23 -23.13 -2.32 -11.37
CA CYS A 23 -22.69 -1.20 -10.55
C CYS A 23 -22.54 -1.58 -9.08
N ASP A 24 -23.48 -2.32 -8.49
CA ASP A 24 -23.38 -2.77 -7.10
C ASP A 24 -22.12 -3.63 -6.88
N LYS A 25 -21.87 -4.59 -7.77
CA LYS A 25 -20.67 -5.45 -7.73
C LYS A 25 -19.37 -4.66 -7.90
N ARG A 26 -19.36 -3.68 -8.80
CA ARG A 26 -18.19 -2.80 -8.98
C ARG A 26 -17.96 -1.93 -7.74
N GLY A 27 -19.02 -1.50 -7.06
CA GLY A 27 -18.94 -0.80 -5.78
C GLY A 27 -18.27 -1.66 -4.71
N GLU A 28 -18.76 -2.89 -4.50
CA GLU A 28 -18.17 -3.84 -3.52
C GLU A 28 -16.68 -4.14 -3.80
N TYR A 29 -16.31 -4.24 -5.08
CA TYR A 29 -14.91 -4.40 -5.48
C TYR A 29 -14.07 -3.17 -5.10
N LEU A 30 -14.56 -1.95 -5.36
CA LEU A 30 -13.85 -0.72 -4.99
C LEU A 30 -13.66 -0.60 -3.47
N ASP A 31 -14.67 -0.96 -2.68
CA ASP A 31 -14.56 -0.96 -1.21
C ASP A 31 -13.47 -1.94 -0.73
N THR A 32 -13.40 -3.12 -1.36
CA THR A 32 -12.38 -4.13 -1.07
C THR A 32 -10.98 -3.63 -1.44
N GLU A 33 -10.83 -2.99 -2.60
CA GLU A 33 -9.56 -2.45 -3.05
C GLU A 33 -9.08 -1.26 -2.19
N GLU A 34 -10.01 -0.43 -1.70
CA GLU A 34 -9.71 0.64 -0.74
C GLU A 34 -9.19 0.07 0.59
N ALA A 35 -9.83 -0.97 1.12
CA ALA A 35 -9.36 -1.65 2.33
C ALA A 35 -7.95 -2.22 2.14
N SER A 36 -7.68 -2.86 1.00
CA SER A 36 -6.36 -3.40 0.69
C SER A 36 -5.29 -2.30 0.49
N LEU A 37 -5.66 -1.14 -0.07
CA LEU A 37 -4.78 0.02 -0.16
C LEU A 37 -4.38 0.54 1.23
N LYS A 38 -5.33 0.55 2.17
CA LYS A 38 -5.07 0.95 3.56
C LYS A 38 -4.09 -0.01 4.25
N GLU A 39 -4.28 -1.32 4.10
CA GLU A 39 -3.35 -2.32 4.65
C GLU A 39 -1.93 -2.16 4.11
N LEU A 40 -1.80 -1.89 2.80
CA LEU A 40 -0.51 -1.67 2.15
C LEU A 40 0.16 -0.38 2.66
N HIS A 41 -0.61 0.69 2.83
CA HIS A 41 -0.13 1.94 3.42
C HIS A 41 0.37 1.74 4.86
N ASP A 42 -0.38 1.00 5.69
CA ASP A 42 0.02 0.70 7.06
C ASP A 42 1.30 -0.15 7.12
N ALA A 43 1.45 -1.12 6.20
CA ALA A 43 2.66 -1.92 6.08
C ALA A 43 3.88 -1.06 5.69
N HIS A 44 3.70 -0.10 4.77
CA HIS A 44 4.74 0.86 4.40
C HIS A 44 5.16 1.72 5.59
N ASN A 45 4.21 2.28 6.33
CA ASN A 45 4.49 3.12 7.50
C ASN A 45 5.27 2.35 8.59
N LYS A 46 4.88 1.10 8.87
CA LYS A 46 5.63 0.24 9.82
C LYS A 46 7.07 -0.01 9.38
N SER A 47 7.31 -0.18 8.08
CA SER A 47 8.67 -0.33 7.54
C SER A 47 9.50 0.93 7.78
N TYR A 48 8.90 2.09 7.51
CA TYR A 48 9.53 3.39 7.72
C TYR A 48 9.88 3.64 9.20
N GLU A 49 8.94 3.38 10.11
CA GLU A 49 9.16 3.50 11.56
C GLU A 49 10.30 2.60 12.06
N LYS A 50 10.37 1.35 11.56
CA LYS A 50 11.46 0.44 11.90
C LYS A 50 12.81 0.95 11.40
N GLY A 51 12.85 1.53 10.20
CA GLY A 51 14.05 2.17 9.66
C GLY A 51 14.52 3.34 10.53
N ALA A 52 13.60 4.21 10.95
CA ALA A 52 13.90 5.33 11.85
C ALA A 52 14.43 4.85 13.21
N SER A 53 13.87 3.78 13.76
CA SER A 53 14.34 3.17 15.01
C SER A 53 15.78 2.64 14.88
N LEU A 54 16.10 1.92 13.80
CA LEU A 54 17.47 1.45 13.56
C LEU A 54 18.46 2.61 13.39
N LEU A 55 18.06 3.68 12.70
CA LEU A 55 18.91 4.86 12.54
C LEU A 55 19.22 5.52 13.90
N SER A 56 18.24 5.55 14.81
CA SER A 56 18.46 6.01 16.18
C SER A 56 19.48 5.13 16.93
N GLU A 57 19.40 3.82 16.77
CA GLU A 57 20.37 2.88 17.37
C GLU A 57 21.78 3.07 16.79
N VAL A 58 21.91 3.24 15.46
CA VAL A 58 23.18 3.57 14.79
C VAL A 58 23.80 4.84 15.38
N ASN A 59 23.00 5.90 15.57
CA ASN A 59 23.48 7.15 16.16
C ASN A 59 23.97 6.96 17.60
N SER A 60 23.28 6.13 18.39
CA SER A 60 23.70 5.79 19.75
C SER A 60 25.02 5.02 19.78
N ILE A 61 25.15 3.99 18.93
CA ILE A 61 26.37 3.18 18.84
C ILE A 61 27.55 4.04 18.34
N THR A 62 27.33 4.90 17.36
CA THR A 62 28.37 5.80 16.84
C THR A 62 28.92 6.72 17.93
N LYS A 63 28.04 7.27 18.79
CA LYS A 63 28.46 8.08 19.95
C LYS A 63 29.22 7.29 21.01
N GLN A 64 28.89 6.01 21.19
CA GLN A 64 29.62 5.16 22.13
C GLN A 64 31.01 4.83 21.57
N LEU A 65 31.09 4.43 20.30
CA LEU A 65 32.34 4.13 19.60
C LEU A 65 33.30 5.33 19.58
N SER A 66 32.80 6.57 19.43
CA SER A 66 33.65 7.77 19.41
C SER A 66 34.43 8.01 20.70
N ASN A 67 34.01 7.41 21.82
CA ASN A 67 34.59 7.60 23.14
C ASN A 67 35.45 6.41 23.59
N MET A 68 35.71 5.43 22.72
CA MET A 68 36.34 4.17 23.09
C MET A 68 37.67 3.94 22.37
N HIS A 69 38.61 3.29 23.05
CA HIS A 69 39.80 2.74 22.40
C HIS A 69 39.44 1.55 21.52
N THR A 70 39.98 1.55 20.30
CA THR A 70 39.71 0.59 19.22
C THR A 70 40.04 -0.85 19.58
N ASP A 71 40.95 -1.04 20.53
CA ASP A 71 41.49 -2.35 20.90
C ASP A 71 40.75 -2.96 22.09
N SER A 72 39.76 -2.25 22.64
CA SER A 72 38.93 -2.76 23.72
C SER A 72 37.91 -3.80 23.21
N TYR A 73 37.65 -4.84 24.00
CA TYR A 73 36.63 -5.84 23.69
C TYR A 73 35.25 -5.20 23.43
N GLY A 74 34.91 -4.15 24.19
CA GLY A 74 33.66 -3.41 23.99
C GLY A 74 33.59 -2.65 22.67
N TYR A 75 34.72 -2.23 22.10
CA TYR A 75 34.73 -1.58 20.78
C TYR A 75 34.37 -2.57 19.68
N GLN A 76 34.94 -3.78 19.72
CA GLN A 76 34.63 -4.82 18.74
C GLN A 76 33.15 -5.26 18.82
N ASP A 77 32.60 -5.44 20.03
CA ASP A 77 31.17 -5.77 20.19
C ASP A 77 30.25 -4.68 19.61
N LEU A 78 30.53 -3.41 19.89
CA LEU A 78 29.76 -2.29 19.33
C LEU A 78 29.91 -2.18 17.81
N LYS A 79 31.10 -2.45 17.26
CA LYS A 79 31.33 -2.48 15.82
C LYS A 79 30.53 -3.60 15.15
N ASP A 80 30.55 -4.81 15.71
CA ASP A 80 29.77 -5.94 15.19
C ASP A 80 28.26 -5.65 15.21
N ARG A 81 27.78 -4.98 16.27
CA ARG A 81 26.39 -4.52 16.35
C ARG A 81 26.06 -3.47 15.30
N TYR A 82 26.95 -2.49 15.11
CA TYR A 82 26.81 -1.47 14.07
C TYR A 82 26.66 -2.10 12.68
N GLU A 83 27.52 -3.06 12.34
CA GLU A 83 27.48 -3.76 11.05
C GLU A 83 26.19 -4.57 10.86
N LYS A 84 25.70 -5.25 11.92
CA LYS A 84 24.42 -5.97 11.90
C LYS A 84 23.23 -5.04 11.66
N ILE A 85 23.23 -3.87 12.30
CA ILE A 85 22.17 -2.87 12.13
C ILE A 85 22.21 -2.29 10.71
N GLY A 86 23.40 -2.02 10.16
CA GLY A 86 23.55 -1.58 8.77
C GLY A 86 22.88 -2.54 7.78
N LYS A 87 23.17 -3.85 7.89
CA LYS A 87 22.52 -4.89 7.07
C LYS A 87 21.00 -4.93 7.26
N ALA A 88 20.52 -4.79 8.50
CA ALA A 88 19.09 -4.77 8.78
C ALA A 88 18.40 -3.53 8.21
N TYR A 89 19.08 -2.39 8.24
CA TYR A 89 18.60 -1.13 7.67
C TYR A 89 18.47 -1.22 6.14
N ASP A 90 19.47 -1.78 5.45
CA ASP A 90 19.43 -1.98 4.00
C ASP A 90 18.20 -2.81 3.58
N ILE A 91 17.91 -3.90 4.29
CA ILE A 91 16.72 -4.75 4.04
C ILE A 91 15.41 -3.94 4.22
N ILE A 92 15.35 -3.08 5.23
CA ILE A 92 14.17 -2.25 5.50
C ILE A 92 13.99 -1.19 4.42
N VAL A 93 15.08 -0.57 3.96
CA VAL A 93 15.03 0.41 2.85
C VAL A 93 14.53 -0.26 1.57
N GLU A 94 15.07 -1.42 1.22
CA GLU A 94 14.61 -2.19 0.05
C GLU A 94 13.13 -2.54 0.14
N ARG A 95 12.68 -3.02 1.31
CA ARG A 95 11.27 -3.32 1.56
C ARG A 95 10.38 -2.08 1.48
N SER A 96 10.80 -0.96 2.06
CA SER A 96 10.05 0.30 2.02
C SER A 96 9.88 0.78 0.58
N ASN A 97 10.95 0.73 -0.22
CA ASN A 97 10.91 1.10 -1.63
C ASN A 97 9.97 0.19 -2.44
N THR A 98 9.98 -1.11 -2.15
CA THR A 98 9.08 -2.08 -2.80
C THR A 98 7.62 -1.76 -2.48
N LEU A 99 7.29 -1.57 -1.20
CA LEU A 99 5.94 -1.23 -0.76
C LEU A 99 5.48 0.13 -1.32
N GLN A 100 6.37 1.12 -1.39
CA GLN A 100 6.05 2.42 -1.96
C GLN A 100 5.70 2.30 -3.46
N LYS A 101 6.44 1.47 -4.20
CA LYS A 101 6.15 1.19 -5.62
C LYS A 101 4.80 0.49 -5.76
N GLU A 102 4.56 -0.57 -5.00
CA GLU A 102 3.28 -1.30 -5.00
C GLU A 102 2.10 -0.37 -4.68
N LEU A 103 2.25 0.50 -3.69
CA LEU A 103 1.24 1.48 -3.30
C LEU A 103 0.94 2.45 -4.43
N THR A 104 1.98 2.96 -5.09
CA THR A 104 1.85 3.89 -6.21
C THR A 104 1.12 3.24 -7.39
N ASP A 105 1.52 2.02 -7.75
CA ASP A 105 0.89 1.26 -8.83
C ASP A 105 -0.57 0.92 -8.50
N LYS A 106 -0.86 0.55 -7.26
CA LYS A 106 -2.21 0.20 -6.82
C LYS A 106 -3.14 1.42 -6.78
N ILE A 107 -2.67 2.58 -6.29
CA ILE A 107 -3.41 3.85 -6.32
C ILE A 107 -3.73 4.25 -7.76
N SER A 108 -2.76 4.12 -8.68
CA SER A 108 -2.97 4.44 -10.09
C SER A 108 -4.08 3.60 -10.73
N ARG A 109 -4.08 2.27 -10.48
CA ARG A 109 -5.15 1.37 -10.93
C ARG A 109 -6.50 1.71 -10.30
N PHE A 110 -6.54 1.85 -8.98
CA PHE A 110 -7.78 2.19 -8.26
C PHE A 110 -8.42 3.48 -8.79
N ASN A 111 -7.64 4.54 -9.00
CA ASN A 111 -8.14 5.78 -9.57
C ASN A 111 -8.72 5.63 -10.98
N LYS A 112 -8.18 4.71 -11.78
CA LYS A 112 -8.74 4.38 -13.10
C LYS A 112 -10.08 3.66 -12.96
N ASP A 113 -10.16 2.71 -12.05
CA ASP A 113 -11.37 1.92 -11.80
C ASP A 113 -12.51 2.80 -11.25
N VAL A 114 -12.21 3.72 -10.33
CA VAL A 114 -13.17 4.72 -9.82
C VAL A 114 -13.69 5.63 -10.93
N LYS A 115 -12.82 6.10 -11.84
CA LYS A 115 -13.25 6.93 -13.00
C LYS A 115 -14.18 6.15 -13.92
N GLU A 116 -13.86 4.89 -14.21
CA GLU A 116 -14.70 4.04 -15.05
C GLU A 116 -16.05 3.75 -14.38
N PHE A 117 -16.05 3.47 -13.08
CA PHE A 117 -17.27 3.29 -12.29
C PHE A 117 -18.16 4.52 -12.35
N ASN A 118 -17.63 5.71 -12.05
CA ASN A 118 -18.41 6.95 -12.10
C ASN A 118 -19.02 7.21 -13.49
N LYS A 119 -18.28 6.92 -14.57
CA LYS A 119 -18.80 7.05 -15.95
C LYS A 119 -19.93 6.07 -16.27
N LYS A 120 -19.92 4.87 -15.69
CA LYS A 120 -20.88 3.80 -16.03
C LYS A 120 -22.11 3.76 -15.12
N CYS A 121 -21.98 4.27 -13.90
CA CYS A 121 -22.92 4.04 -12.82
C CYS A 121 -23.48 5.30 -12.16
N LYS A 122 -23.01 6.50 -12.54
CA LYS A 122 -23.49 7.78 -12.00
C LYS A 122 -23.96 8.79 -13.06
N ASP A 123 -23.99 8.39 -14.33
CA ASP A 123 -24.65 9.10 -15.44
C ASP A 123 -26.01 8.45 -15.73
#